data_AF-A0A173M9L2-F1
#
_entry.id   AF-A0A173M9L2-F1
#
_cell.length_a   1.000
_cell.length_b   1.000
_cell.length_c   1.000
_cell.angle_alpha   90.00
_cell.angle_beta   90.00
_cell.angle_gamma   90.00
#
_symmetry.space_group_name_H-M   'P 1'
#
loop_
_entity.id
_entity.type
_entity.pdbx_description
1 polymer ?
#
loop_
_entity_poly.entity_id
_entity_poly.type
_entity_poly.pdbx_seq_one_letter_code
_entity_poly.pdbx_strand_id
1 'polypeptide(L)' 'MYTEARKIHLIEQVLKVNSEELLQQLESVFNKPQRQPAKEKKVSIYDFVGVLSKKEIGQMKQGWVES' A
#
# COMPACT_ATOMS: atom_id res chain seq x y z
N MET A 1 -33.82 -7.78 14.64
CA MET A 1 -33.15 -9.11 14.73
C MET A 1 -33.34 -9.95 13.47
N TYR A 2 -34.50 -9.94 12.80
CA TYR A 2 -34.72 -10.68 11.54
C TYR A 2 -33.90 -10.15 10.34
N THR A 3 -33.68 -8.83 10.29
CA THR A 3 -32.90 -8.17 9.24
C THR A 3 -31.40 -8.48 9.32
N GLU A 4 -30.84 -8.56 10.53
CA GLU A 4 -29.43 -8.91 10.73
C GLU A 4 -29.15 -10.37 10.31
N ALA A 5 -30.02 -11.31 10.70
CA ALA A 5 -29.92 -12.70 10.26
C ALA A 5 -29.97 -12.85 8.72
N ARG A 6 -30.82 -12.06 8.05
CA ARG A 6 -30.91 -12.05 6.58
C ARG A 6 -29.65 -11.50 5.91
N LYS A 7 -29.01 -10.48 6.50
CA LYS A 7 -27.74 -9.93 6.01
C LYS A 7 -26.61 -10.95 6.12
N ILE A 8 -26.50 -11.61 7.27
CA ILE A 8 -25.49 -12.65 7.51
C ILE A 8 -25.69 -13.80 6.52
N HIS A 9 -26.92 -14.29 6.36
CA HIS A 9 -27.23 -15.35 5.40
C HIS A 9 -26.85 -14.99 3.95
N LEU A 10 -27.08 -13.74 3.53
CA LEU A 10 -26.67 -13.27 2.20
C LEU A 10 -25.14 -13.24 2.04
N ILE A 11 -24.42 -12.83 3.08
CA ILE A 11 -22.95 -12.81 3.09
C ILE A 11 -22.39 -14.24 2.99
N GLU A 12 -22.95 -15.19 3.73
CA GLU A 12 -22.61 -16.62 3.66
C GLU A 12 -22.84 -17.18 2.25
N GLN A 13 -23.96 -16.85 1.61
CA GLN A 13 -24.26 -17.30 0.24
C GLN A 13 -23.27 -16.75 -0.81
N VAL A 14 -22.83 -15.50 -0.66
CA VAL A 14 -21.89 -14.86 -1.59
C VAL A 14 -20.47 -15.39 -1.39
N LEU A 15 -20.03 -15.53 -0.14
CA LEU A 15 -18.69 -16.01 0.18
C LEU A 15 -18.57 -17.53 0.05
N LYS A 16 -19.68 -18.28 0.10
CA LYS A 16 -19.73 -19.75 0.20
C LYS A 16 -18.85 -20.30 1.34
N VAL A 17 -18.63 -19.49 2.37
CA VAL A 17 -17.80 -19.85 3.51
C VAL A 17 -18.73 -20.33 4.62
N ASN A 18 -18.70 -21.63 4.90
CA ASN A 18 -19.45 -22.26 6.00
C ASN A 18 -18.52 -22.65 7.17
N SER A 19 -17.29 -22.12 7.19
CA SER A 19 -16.27 -22.42 8.20
C SER A 19 -16.05 -21.21 9.09
N GLU A 20 -16.33 -21.38 10.39
CA GLU A 20 -16.09 -20.37 11.43
C GLU A 20 -14.62 -19.91 11.45
N GLU A 21 -13.69 -20.84 11.24
CA GLU A 21 -12.26 -20.56 11.19
C GLU A 21 -11.89 -19.60 10.03
N LEU A 22 -12.52 -19.79 8.86
CA LEU A 22 -12.29 -18.92 7.70
C LEU A 22 -12.92 -17.53 7.91
N LEU A 23 -14.08 -17.46 8.57
CA LEU A 23 -14.71 -16.18 8.93
C LEU A 23 -13.82 -15.39 9.88
N GLN A 24 -13.27 -16.04 10.92
CA GLN A 24 -12.37 -15.40 11.87
C GLN A 24 -11.07 -14.92 11.21
N GLN A 25 -10.54 -15.67 10.25
CA GLN A 25 -9.38 -15.23 9.45
C GLN A 25 -9.72 -14.04 8.56
N LEU A 26 -10.89 -14.04 7.91
CA LEU A 26 -11.35 -12.90 7.11
C LEU A 26 -11.53 -11.64 7.97
N GLU A 27 -12.15 -11.77 9.14
CA GLU A 27 -12.26 -10.66 10.10
C GLU A 27 -10.88 -10.10 10.47
N SER A 28 -9.88 -10.96 10.68
CA SER A 28 -8.51 -10.52 10.96
C SER A 28 -7.86 -9.76 9.79
N VAL A 29 -8.27 -10.04 8.55
CA VAL A 29 -7.78 -9.35 7.35
C VAL A 29 -8.50 -8.00 7.17
N PHE A 30 -9.81 -7.94 7.40
CA PHE A 30 -10.59 -6.72 7.31
C PHE A 30 -10.31 -5.74 8.46
N ASN A 31 -10.09 -6.25 9.67
CA ASN A 31 -9.78 -5.45 10.85
C ASN A 31 -8.31 -5.05 10.95
N LYS A 32 -7.44 -5.54 10.05
CA LYS A 32 -6.12 -4.94 9.91
C LYS A 32 -6.35 -3.49 9.48
N PRO A 33 -5.88 -2.50 10.26
CA PRO A 33 -5.96 -1.12 9.83
C PRO A 33 -5.30 -1.06 8.47
N GLN A 34 -6.03 -0.61 7.45
CA GLN A 34 -5.43 -0.29 6.16
C GLN A 34 -4.25 0.61 6.48
N ARG A 35 -3.03 0.07 6.35
CA ARG A 35 -1.82 0.87 6.42
C ARG A 35 -2.04 1.92 5.35
N GLN A 36 -2.32 3.15 5.78
CA GLN A 36 -2.44 4.26 4.86
C GLN A 36 -1.22 4.17 3.95
N PRO A 37 -1.38 4.24 2.62
CA PRO A 37 -0.23 4.23 1.72
C PRO A 37 0.74 5.27 2.29
N ALA A 38 1.95 4.81 2.64
CA ALA A 38 2.94 5.65 3.29
C ALA A 38 3.00 6.94 2.47
N LYS A 39 2.64 8.07 3.08
CA LYS A 39 2.55 9.36 2.38
C LYS A 39 3.78 9.47 1.49
N GLU A 40 3.59 9.53 0.18
CA GLU A 40 4.69 9.65 -0.76
C GLU A 40 5.53 10.83 -0.27
N LYS A 41 6.73 10.55 0.23
CA LYS A 41 7.65 11.62 0.60
C LYS A 41 7.91 12.37 -0.69
N LYS A 42 7.46 13.62 -0.76
CA LYS A 42 7.78 14.51 -1.87
C LYS A 42 9.29 14.70 -1.86
N VAL A 43 9.98 13.90 -2.64
CA VAL A 43 11.43 13.98 -2.79
C VAL A 43 11.73 15.30 -3.49
N SER A 44 12.41 16.19 -2.78
CA SER A 44 12.83 17.48 -3.30
C SER A 44 14.21 17.36 -3.92
N ILE A 45 14.49 18.10 -4.99
CA ILE A 45 15.86 18.16 -5.57
C ILE A 45 16.86 18.65 -4.51
N TYR A 46 16.39 19.48 -3.58
CA TYR A 46 17.19 19.96 -2.45
C TYR A 46 17.60 18.86 -1.46
N ASP A 47 16.89 17.72 -1.43
CA ASP A 47 17.26 16.56 -0.60
C ASP A 47 18.56 15.87 -1.11
N PHE A 48 18.94 16.16 -2.36
CA PHE A 48 20.16 15.61 -2.98
C PHE A 48 21.34 16.60 -2.97
N VAL A 49 21.11 17.85 -2.54
CA VAL A 49 22.16 18.88 -2.49
C VAL A 49 23.11 18.54 -1.34
N GLY A 50 24.31 18.07 -1.70
CA GLY A 50 25.36 17.65 -0.77
C GLY A 50 25.59 16.14 -0.67
N VAL A 51 24.69 15.33 -1.25
CA VAL A 51 24.86 13.87 -1.34
C VAL A 51 25.80 13.49 -2.49
N LEU A 52 25.76 14.26 -3.58
CA LEU A 52 26.56 13.98 -4.77
C LEU A 52 28.02 14.41 -4.60
N SER A 53 28.92 13.44 -4.77
CA SER A 53 30.36 13.67 -4.85
C SER A 53 30.73 14.38 -6.16
N LYS A 54 31.88 15.07 -6.16
CA LYS A 54 32.39 15.78 -7.36
C LYS A 54 32.50 14.89 -8.60
N LYS A 55 32.73 13.58 -8.41
CA LYS A 55 32.82 12.59 -9.48
C LYS A 55 31.46 12.33 -10.15
N GLU A 56 30.40 12.20 -9.35
CA GLU A 56 29.03 11.98 -9.83
C GLU A 56 28.50 13.21 -10.57
N ILE A 57 28.85 14.42 -10.08
CA ILE A 57 28.54 15.68 -10.77
C ILE A 57 29.25 15.75 -12.14
N GLY A 58 30.50 15.27 -12.22
CA GLY A 58 31.26 15.21 -13.47
C GLY A 58 30.63 14.28 -14.50
N GLN A 59 30.18 13.10 -14.08
CA GLN A 59 29.50 12.13 -14.95
C GLN A 59 28.13 12.61 -15.41
N MET A 60 27.36 13.28 -14.54
CA MET A 60 26.11 13.92 -14.96
C MET A 60 26.37 14.97 -16.05
N LYS A 61 27.38 15.84 -15.87
CA LYS A 61 27.69 16.86 -16.89
C LYS A 61 28.07 16.27 -18.24
N GLN A 62 28.79 15.13 -18.26
CA GLN A 62 29.12 14.45 -19.51
C GLN A 62 27.87 13.89 -20.21
N GLY A 63 26.96 13.26 -19.46
CA GLY A 63 25.70 12.75 -20.02
C GLY A 63 24.76 13.84 -20.58
N TRP A 64 24.86 15.09 -20.10
CA TRP A 64 24.09 16.22 -20.63
C TRP A 64 24.71 16.88 -21.87
N VAL A 65 26.00 16.63 -22.15
CA VAL A 65 26.71 17.19 -23.32
C VAL A 65 26.62 16.26 -24.53
N GLU A 66 26.32 14.98 -24.32
CA GLU A 66 26.20 13.96 -25.38
C GLU A 66 24.75 13.73 -25.87
N SER A 67 23.78 14.57 -25.47
CA SER A 67 22.41 14.61 -26.01
C SER A 67 22.14 15.91 -26.76
#